data_AF-A0A7W9SNB7-F1
#
_entry.id   AF-A0A7W9SNB7-F1
#
_cell.length_a   1.000
_cell.length_b   1.000
_cell.length_c   1.000
_cell.angle_alpha   90.00
_cell.angle_beta   90.00
_cell.angle_gamma   90.00
#
_symmetry.space_group_name_H-M   'P 1'
#
loop_
_entity.id
_entity.type
_entity.pdbx_description
1 polymer ?
#
loop_
_entity_poly.entity_id
_entity_poly.type
_entity_poly.pdbx_seq_one_letter_code
_entity_poly.pdbx_strand_id
1 'polypeptide(L)'
;MRRYTYLLPLAALGLLGCSPEKPAEPETAATPTTTLAHSADDGHGHGAPDAPAAPAAPAAPAGAPMAGATDPYAPLSKTPELDKAIADSEKAGDKTALAAAYSKRGMFRMKDDDKAGQRVKYRAALSDFRKALAADPKNVEALAAKSEIESIYTGMGRPVPSEAEADEVSKTGVYKPKTGE
;
A
#
# COMPACT_ATOMS: atom_id res chain seq x y z
N MET A 1 -29.95 4.85 -36.73
CA MET A 1 -29.46 4.44 -38.06
C MET A 1 -28.07 3.85 -37.93
N ARG A 2 -27.88 2.68 -38.55
CA ARG A 2 -26.64 1.99 -38.97
C ARG A 2 -25.52 1.73 -37.96
N ARG A 3 -25.49 0.46 -37.56
CA ARG A 3 -24.36 -0.35 -37.07
C ARG A 3 -23.21 -0.32 -38.09
N TYR A 4 -21.97 -0.18 -37.62
CA TYR A 4 -20.79 -0.58 -38.40
C TYR A 4 -20.02 -1.65 -37.65
N THR A 5 -20.31 -2.88 -38.07
CA THR A 5 -19.52 -4.08 -37.85
C THR A 5 -18.35 -4.04 -38.83
N TYR A 6 -17.11 -4.03 -38.35
CA TYR A 6 -15.96 -4.47 -39.14
C TYR A 6 -15.25 -5.59 -38.41
N LEU A 7 -15.38 -6.76 -39.02
CA LEU A 7 -14.82 -8.05 -38.66
C LEU A 7 -13.69 -8.36 -39.67
N LEU A 8 -12.59 -8.90 -39.15
CA LEU A 8 -11.56 -9.74 -39.82
C LEU A 8 -10.54 -9.07 -40.79
N PRO A 9 -9.40 -9.73 -41.10
CA PRO A 9 -8.65 -10.79 -40.38
C PRO A 9 -7.12 -10.57 -40.24
N LEU A 10 -6.54 -11.32 -39.30
CA LEU A 10 -5.41 -12.25 -39.43
C LEU A 10 -4.27 -11.89 -40.42
N ALA A 11 -3.08 -11.64 -39.87
CA ALA A 11 -1.80 -11.88 -40.55
C ALA A 11 -0.85 -12.62 -39.61
N ALA A 12 -0.20 -13.63 -40.18
CA ALA A 12 0.42 -14.76 -39.52
C ALA A 12 1.90 -14.55 -39.13
N LEU A 13 2.33 -15.40 -38.20
CA LEU A 13 3.64 -16.08 -38.09
C LEU A 13 4.93 -15.25 -38.24
N GLY A 14 5.61 -15.07 -37.10
CA GLY A 14 7.07 -14.93 -37.02
C GLY A 14 7.61 -15.92 -35.99
N LEU A 15 8.25 -16.97 -36.48
CA LEU A 15 8.97 -18.01 -35.75
C LEU A 15 10.36 -17.52 -35.26
N LEU A 16 10.95 -18.32 -34.38
CA LEU A 16 12.38 -18.42 -34.00
C LEU A 16 12.90 -17.47 -32.90
N GLY A 17 13.23 -18.07 -31.75
CA GLY A 17 14.07 -17.44 -30.73
C GLY A 17 14.15 -18.19 -29.41
N CYS A 18 14.29 -19.53 -29.42
CA CYS A 18 14.59 -20.30 -28.23
C CYS A 18 16.11 -20.23 -27.97
N SER A 19 16.53 -19.57 -26.89
CA SER A 19 17.90 -19.66 -26.37
C SER A 19 17.85 -20.07 -24.90
N PRO A 20 18.24 -21.31 -24.56
CA PRO A 20 18.61 -21.69 -23.20
C PRO A 20 20.11 -21.45 -23.01
N GLU A 21 20.47 -20.31 -22.42
CA GLU A 21 21.87 -20.03 -22.04
C GLU A 21 22.16 -20.59 -20.63
N LYS A 22 22.74 -21.79 -20.64
CA LYS A 22 23.79 -22.35 -19.76
C LYS A 22 23.57 -22.35 -18.21
N PRO A 23 23.48 -23.55 -17.60
CA PRO A 23 23.70 -23.75 -16.16
C PRO A 23 25.20 -23.60 -15.84
N ALA A 24 25.51 -22.81 -14.82
CA ALA A 24 26.84 -22.82 -14.20
C ALA A 24 26.99 -24.10 -13.36
N GLU A 25 28.07 -24.84 -13.63
CA GLU A 25 28.48 -26.03 -12.90
C GLU A 25 28.94 -25.70 -11.45
N PRO A 26 28.87 -26.70 -10.56
CA PRO A 26 29.28 -26.59 -9.15
C PRO A 26 30.77 -26.90 -8.98
N GLU A 27 31.53 -25.99 -8.36
CA GLU A 27 32.83 -26.32 -7.80
C GLU A 27 32.68 -27.02 -6.43
N THR A 28 32.93 -28.32 -6.47
CA THR A 28 33.60 -29.11 -5.44
C THR A 28 35.00 -28.51 -5.21
N ALA A 29 35.70 -28.54 -4.08
CA ALA A 29 35.63 -29.24 -2.81
C ALA A 29 36.68 -28.59 -1.85
N ALA A 30 36.51 -28.72 -0.53
CA ALA A 30 37.56 -29.10 0.44
C ALA A 30 37.15 -28.81 1.91
N THR A 31 36.56 -29.83 2.54
CA THR A 31 36.82 -30.48 3.86
C THR A 31 37.66 -29.78 4.98
N PRO A 32 37.79 -30.37 6.20
CA PRO A 32 37.03 -29.99 7.40
C PRO A 32 37.95 -29.51 8.55
N THR A 33 37.42 -28.85 9.58
CA THR A 33 38.09 -28.86 10.90
C THR A 33 37.05 -28.82 12.01
N THR A 34 36.94 -29.98 12.66
CA THR A 34 36.36 -30.22 13.97
C THR A 34 36.99 -29.30 15.02
N THR A 35 36.17 -28.65 15.85
CA THR A 35 36.52 -28.44 17.26
C THR A 35 35.25 -28.57 18.09
N LEU A 36 35.29 -29.58 18.95
CA LEU A 36 34.31 -29.94 19.96
C LEU A 36 34.71 -29.25 21.27
N ALA A 37 33.77 -28.56 21.92
CA ALA A 37 33.68 -28.34 23.37
C ALA A 37 32.28 -27.74 23.60
N HIS A 38 31.25 -28.50 23.97
CA HIS A 38 31.01 -29.17 25.25
C HIS A 38 31.08 -28.20 26.45
N SER A 39 29.93 -27.61 26.77
CA SER A 39 29.52 -27.35 28.15
C SER A 39 28.02 -27.62 28.26
N ALA A 40 27.71 -28.74 28.91
CA ALA A 40 26.44 -28.94 29.59
C ALA A 40 26.46 -28.11 30.87
N ASP A 41 25.33 -27.52 31.24
CA ASP A 41 25.01 -27.27 32.65
C ASP A 41 23.50 -27.39 32.83
N ASP A 42 23.17 -27.94 33.99
CA ASP A 42 21.99 -28.71 34.33
C ASP A 42 20.70 -27.91 34.52
N GLY A 43 19.59 -28.62 34.34
CA GLY A 43 18.25 -28.07 34.50
C GLY A 43 17.87 -27.74 35.95
N HIS A 44 16.85 -26.90 36.08
CA HIS A 44 15.93 -26.86 37.22
C HIS A 44 14.55 -26.44 36.70
N GLY A 45 13.55 -27.30 36.89
CA GLY A 45 12.15 -26.96 36.67
C GLY A 45 11.55 -26.23 37.87
N HIS A 46 10.59 -25.34 37.61
CA HIS A 46 9.31 -25.16 38.31
C HIS A 46 8.74 -23.77 38.03
N GLY A 47 7.43 -23.72 37.80
CA GLY A 47 6.61 -22.54 38.06
C GLY A 47 6.29 -21.68 36.84
N ALA A 48 5.12 -21.92 36.23
CA ALA A 48 4.22 -20.80 35.99
C ALA A 48 3.76 -20.29 37.38
N PRO A 49 3.85 -18.99 37.65
CA PRO A 49 2.64 -18.19 37.50
C PRO A 49 2.89 -16.75 37.01
N ASP A 50 1.78 -16.14 36.58
CA ASP A 50 1.56 -14.71 36.42
C ASP A 50 2.40 -13.95 35.38
N ALA A 51 1.76 -13.72 34.24
CA ALA A 51 2.12 -12.64 33.35
C ALA A 51 2.05 -11.30 34.11
N PRO A 52 3.16 -10.56 34.26
CA PRO A 52 3.06 -9.18 34.73
C PRO A 52 2.30 -8.40 33.67
N ALA A 53 1.19 -7.78 34.09
CA ALA A 53 0.47 -6.80 33.31
C ALA A 53 1.49 -5.81 32.74
N ALA A 54 1.59 -5.75 31.41
CA ALA A 54 2.43 -4.80 30.72
C ALA A 54 2.08 -3.39 31.27
N PRO A 55 3.07 -2.61 31.74
CA PRO A 55 2.80 -1.24 32.14
C PRO A 55 2.19 -0.52 30.93
N ALA A 56 1.02 0.10 31.15
CA ALA A 56 0.39 0.96 30.16
C ALA A 56 1.45 1.94 29.66
N ALA A 57 1.87 1.77 28.41
CA ALA A 57 2.79 2.69 27.78
C ALA A 57 2.19 4.09 27.90
N PRO A 58 2.94 5.09 28.40
CA PRO A 58 2.43 6.45 28.47
C PRO A 58 1.97 6.85 27.07
N ALA A 59 0.70 7.26 26.96
CA ALA A 59 0.13 7.75 25.73
C ALA A 59 1.07 8.84 25.19
N ALA A 60 1.77 8.53 24.09
CA ALA A 60 2.64 9.48 23.46
C ALA A 60 1.79 10.72 23.11
N PRO A 61 2.27 11.94 23.43
CA PRO A 61 1.50 13.15 23.18
C PRO A 61 1.11 13.18 21.70
N ALA A 62 -0.19 13.32 21.47
CA ALA A 62 -0.79 13.38 20.15
C ALA A 62 -0.33 14.64 19.41
N GLY A 63 0.90 14.69 18.89
CA GLY A 63 1.36 15.93 18.28
C GLY A 63 2.82 16.07 17.90
N ALA A 64 3.69 15.07 18.04
CA ALA A 64 5.07 15.22 17.58
C ALA A 64 5.10 15.49 16.05
N PRO A 65 5.61 16.66 15.60
CA PRO A 65 5.71 16.97 14.19
C PRO A 65 6.82 16.12 13.57
N MET A 66 6.47 15.36 12.53
CA MET A 66 7.46 14.66 11.71
C MET A 66 8.29 15.70 10.96
N ALA A 67 9.62 15.56 10.99
CA ALA A 67 10.57 16.52 10.43
C ALA A 67 10.38 16.71 8.91
N GLY A 68 10.29 17.98 8.48
CA GLY A 68 10.00 18.41 7.10
C GLY A 68 8.73 19.25 7.07
N ALA A 69 8.81 20.50 7.53
CA ALA A 69 7.68 21.38 7.85
C ALA A 69 6.87 21.84 6.61
N THR A 70 6.09 20.95 6.02
CA THR A 70 4.87 21.30 5.29
C THR A 70 3.68 21.17 6.24
N ASP A 71 2.70 22.07 6.12
CA ASP A 71 1.47 22.03 6.92
C ASP A 71 0.85 20.62 6.81
N PRO A 72 0.70 19.87 7.92
CA PRO A 72 0.17 18.51 7.87
C PRO A 72 -1.27 18.44 7.36
N TYR A 73 -1.96 19.58 7.27
CA TYR A 73 -3.31 19.76 6.73
C TYR A 73 -3.33 20.45 5.36
N ALA A 74 -2.16 20.68 4.73
CA ALA A 74 -2.10 21.28 3.40
C ALA A 74 -2.97 20.48 2.40
N PRO A 75 -3.74 21.17 1.55
CA PRO A 75 -4.75 20.54 0.72
C PRO A 75 -4.14 19.66 -0.37
N LEU A 76 -4.94 18.72 -0.89
CA LEU A 76 -4.54 17.86 -2.01
C LEU A 76 -4.26 18.67 -3.27
N SER A 77 -3.25 18.22 -4.02
CA SER A 77 -3.08 18.64 -5.40
C SER A 77 -4.21 18.11 -6.27
N LYS A 78 -4.56 18.87 -7.32
CA LYS A 78 -5.49 18.41 -8.35
C LYS A 78 -4.81 17.39 -9.25
N THR A 79 -5.55 16.36 -9.64
CA THR A 79 -5.06 15.26 -10.46
C THR A 79 -5.92 15.09 -11.72
N PRO A 80 -6.05 16.12 -12.58
CA PRO A 80 -7.06 16.13 -13.65
C PRO A 80 -6.94 14.96 -14.63
N GLU A 81 -5.73 14.49 -14.90
CA GLU A 81 -5.49 13.35 -15.79
C GLU A 81 -5.98 12.03 -15.17
N LEU A 82 -5.73 11.83 -13.88
CA LEU A 82 -6.17 10.64 -13.15
C LEU A 82 -7.68 10.69 -12.87
N ASP A 83 -8.21 11.87 -12.59
CA ASP A 83 -9.66 12.09 -12.42
C ASP A 83 -10.41 11.80 -13.72
N LYS A 84 -9.85 12.20 -14.86
CA LYS A 84 -10.38 11.85 -16.17
C LYS A 84 -10.29 10.35 -16.43
N ALA A 85 -9.16 9.71 -16.13
CA ALA A 85 -9.02 8.25 -16.31
C ALA A 85 -10.04 7.45 -15.49
N ILE A 86 -10.34 7.90 -14.26
CA ILE A 86 -11.40 7.34 -13.43
C ILE A 86 -12.75 7.53 -14.13
N ALA A 87 -13.11 8.75 -14.51
CA ALA A 87 -14.39 9.05 -15.14
C ALA A 87 -14.61 8.29 -16.47
N ASP A 88 -13.57 8.18 -17.29
CA ASP A 88 -13.59 7.44 -18.55
C ASP A 88 -13.78 5.94 -18.29
N SER A 89 -13.12 5.37 -17.27
CA SER A 89 -13.26 3.96 -16.89
C SER A 89 -14.64 3.65 -16.30
N GLU A 90 -15.18 4.55 -15.47
CA GLU A 90 -16.54 4.46 -14.92
C GLU A 90 -17.58 4.48 -16.05
N LYS A 91 -17.42 5.39 -17.01
CA LYS A 91 -18.30 5.49 -18.18
C LYS A 91 -18.21 4.26 -19.09
N ALA A 92 -17.02 3.70 -19.25
CA ALA A 92 -16.80 2.47 -20.02
C ALA A 92 -17.30 1.22 -19.29
N GLY A 93 -17.52 1.29 -17.97
CA GLY A 93 -17.84 0.12 -17.14
C GLY A 93 -16.68 -0.86 -16.99
N ASP A 94 -15.45 -0.44 -17.32
CA ASP A 94 -14.26 -1.27 -17.21
C ASP A 94 -13.73 -1.24 -15.78
N LYS A 95 -14.08 -2.27 -15.01
CA LYS A 95 -13.66 -2.41 -13.60
C LYS A 95 -12.15 -2.56 -13.44
N THR A 96 -11.46 -3.15 -14.41
CA THR A 96 -10.01 -3.36 -14.33
C THR A 96 -9.29 -2.02 -14.54
N ALA A 97 -9.70 -1.28 -15.57
CA ALA A 97 -9.19 0.08 -15.81
C ALA A 97 -9.54 1.02 -14.66
N LEU A 98 -10.75 0.90 -14.11
CA LEU A 98 -11.20 1.68 -12.96
C LEU A 98 -10.35 1.41 -11.72
N ALA A 99 -10.10 0.13 -11.40
CA ALA A 99 -9.24 -0.26 -10.28
C ALA A 99 -7.81 0.28 -10.46
N ALA A 100 -7.26 0.16 -11.68
CA ALA A 100 -5.94 0.69 -11.99
C ALA A 100 -5.88 2.22 -11.88
N ALA A 101 -6.91 2.94 -12.35
CA ALA A 101 -6.99 4.40 -12.28
C ALA A 101 -7.06 4.89 -10.83
N TYR A 102 -7.90 4.26 -9.99
CA TYR A 102 -7.94 4.53 -8.56
C TYR A 102 -6.61 4.22 -7.87
N SER A 103 -5.98 3.08 -8.18
CA SER A 103 -4.68 2.69 -7.59
C SER A 103 -3.59 3.73 -7.92
N LYS A 104 -3.50 4.15 -9.17
CA LYS A 104 -2.55 5.18 -9.62
C LYS A 104 -2.77 6.52 -8.90
N ARG A 105 -4.03 6.94 -8.72
CA ARG A 105 -4.34 8.16 -7.97
C ARG A 105 -4.01 8.04 -6.49
N GLY A 106 -4.29 6.89 -5.89
CA GLY A 106 -3.89 6.58 -4.53
C GLY A 106 -2.37 6.65 -4.34
N MET A 107 -1.60 6.06 -5.27
CA MET A 107 -0.14 6.11 -5.26
C MET A 107 0.39 7.53 -5.38
N PHE A 108 -0.13 8.31 -6.34
CA PHE A 108 0.25 9.71 -6.50
C PHE A 108 0.03 10.49 -5.19
N ARG A 109 -1.15 10.36 -4.59
CA ARG A 109 -1.46 11.02 -3.31
C ARG A 109 -0.56 10.55 -2.18
N MET A 110 -0.23 9.26 -2.13
CA MET A 110 0.62 8.71 -1.08
C MET A 110 2.07 9.16 -1.21
N LYS A 111 2.64 9.08 -2.42
CA LYS A 111 4.09 9.18 -2.66
C LYS A 111 4.53 10.47 -3.35
N ASP A 112 3.74 10.98 -4.29
CA ASP A 112 4.16 12.03 -5.24
C ASP A 112 3.50 13.41 -4.98
N ASP A 113 2.46 13.48 -4.14
CA ASP A 113 1.82 14.75 -3.77
C ASP A 113 2.59 15.46 -2.65
N ASP A 114 3.74 16.03 -2.99
CA ASP A 114 4.64 16.75 -2.08
C ASP A 114 4.02 18.01 -1.45
N LYS A 115 2.98 18.56 -2.08
CA LYS A 115 2.28 19.76 -1.60
C LYS A 115 1.26 19.43 -0.52
N ALA A 116 0.71 18.22 -0.54
CA ALA A 116 -0.31 17.81 0.38
C ALA A 116 0.28 17.43 1.74
N GLY A 117 -0.41 17.84 2.80
CA GLY A 117 -0.06 17.45 4.15
C GLY A 117 -0.27 15.95 4.35
N GLN A 118 0.62 15.31 5.12
CA GLN A 118 0.55 13.86 5.33
C GLN A 118 -0.82 13.39 5.87
N ARG A 119 -1.50 14.21 6.70
CA ARG A 119 -2.82 13.86 7.23
C ARG A 119 -3.91 13.90 6.17
N VAL A 120 -3.76 14.73 5.15
CA VAL A 120 -4.71 14.81 4.02
C VAL A 120 -4.43 13.69 3.03
N LYS A 121 -3.16 13.53 2.64
CA LYS A 121 -2.77 12.65 1.54
C LYS A 121 -2.99 11.17 1.84
N TYR A 122 -2.67 10.70 3.06
CA TYR A 122 -2.90 9.30 3.43
C TYR A 122 -4.39 8.94 3.53
N ARG A 123 -5.25 9.87 3.99
CA ARG A 123 -6.71 9.67 4.00
C ARG A 123 -7.28 9.55 2.60
N ALA A 124 -6.86 10.47 1.73
CA ALA A 124 -7.31 10.48 0.34
C ALA A 124 -6.82 9.24 -0.43
N ALA A 125 -5.56 8.84 -0.22
CA ALA A 125 -5.00 7.62 -0.82
C ALA A 125 -5.73 6.36 -0.34
N LEU A 126 -6.05 6.28 0.96
CA LEU A 126 -6.80 5.16 1.54
C LEU A 126 -8.20 5.02 0.91
N SER A 127 -8.89 6.14 0.64
CA SER A 127 -10.17 6.16 -0.11
C SER A 127 -10.00 5.58 -1.52
N ASP A 128 -8.95 6.00 -2.24
CA ASP A 128 -8.67 5.50 -3.58
C ASP A 128 -8.35 4.01 -3.60
N PHE A 129 -7.50 3.52 -2.69
CA PHE A 129 -7.17 2.09 -2.64
C PHE A 129 -8.39 1.23 -2.28
N ARG A 130 -9.28 1.71 -1.40
CA ARG A 130 -10.55 1.03 -1.12
C ARG A 130 -11.44 0.95 -2.36
N LYS A 131 -11.55 2.04 -3.13
CA LYS A 131 -12.30 2.05 -4.40
C LYS A 131 -11.68 1.15 -5.45
N ALA A 132 -10.35 1.10 -5.51
CA ALA A 132 -9.64 0.16 -6.38
C ALA A 132 -9.98 -1.29 -6.02
N LEU A 133 -9.94 -1.65 -4.74
CA LEU A 133 -10.28 -2.99 -4.25
C LEU A 133 -11.76 -3.33 -4.38
N ALA A 134 -12.65 -2.34 -4.36
CA ALA A 134 -14.07 -2.54 -4.64
C ALA A 134 -14.32 -2.86 -6.13
N ALA A 135 -13.54 -2.27 -7.04
CA ALA A 135 -13.60 -2.56 -8.46
C ALA A 135 -12.90 -3.88 -8.83
N ASP A 136 -11.71 -4.13 -8.25
CA ASP A 136 -10.95 -5.37 -8.37
C ASP A 136 -10.32 -5.78 -7.02
N PRO A 137 -10.92 -6.75 -6.32
CA PRO A 137 -10.39 -7.26 -5.04
C PRO A 137 -9.01 -7.92 -5.14
N LYS A 138 -8.56 -8.29 -6.35
CA LYS A 138 -7.25 -8.93 -6.58
C LYS A 138 -6.16 -7.93 -6.94
N ASN A 139 -6.44 -6.64 -6.90
CA ASN A 139 -5.46 -5.60 -7.16
C ASN A 139 -4.38 -5.60 -6.06
N VAL A 140 -3.26 -6.27 -6.34
CA VAL A 140 -2.14 -6.46 -5.40
C VAL A 140 -1.52 -5.12 -5.00
N GLU A 141 -1.44 -4.18 -5.94
CA GLU A 141 -0.88 -2.85 -5.69
C GLU A 141 -1.73 -2.07 -4.67
N ALA A 142 -3.05 -2.03 -4.86
CA ALA A 142 -3.97 -1.38 -3.93
C ALA A 142 -4.00 -2.06 -2.56
N LEU A 143 -3.91 -3.41 -2.52
CA LEU A 143 -3.89 -4.17 -1.27
C LEU A 143 -2.63 -3.86 -0.46
N ALA A 144 -1.46 -3.89 -1.10
CA ALA A 144 -0.19 -3.58 -0.45
C ALA A 144 -0.15 -2.14 0.06
N ALA A 145 -0.58 -1.17 -0.76
CA ALA A 145 -0.55 0.24 -0.39
C ALA A 145 -1.54 0.60 0.71
N LYS A 146 -2.74 0.02 0.69
CA LYS A 146 -3.71 0.14 1.80
C LYS A 146 -3.09 -0.38 3.10
N SER A 147 -2.47 -1.56 3.06
CA SER A 147 -1.81 -2.15 4.24
C SER A 147 -0.65 -1.30 4.74
N GLU A 148 0.14 -0.69 3.84
CA GLU A 148 1.23 0.23 4.20
C GLU A 148 0.70 1.45 4.96
N ILE A 149 -0.35 2.10 4.44
CA ILE A 149 -0.99 3.24 5.12
C ILE A 149 -1.56 2.82 6.49
N GLU A 150 -2.24 1.68 6.57
CA GLU A 150 -2.80 1.17 7.83
C GLU A 150 -1.70 0.88 8.87
N SER A 151 -0.55 0.36 8.42
CA SER A 151 0.64 0.17 9.28
C SER A 151 1.20 1.50 9.79
N ILE A 152 1.23 2.54 8.95
CA ILE A 152 1.65 3.89 9.37
C ILE A 152 0.72 4.44 10.47
N TYR A 153 -0.60 4.30 10.32
CA TYR A 153 -1.56 4.74 11.35
C TYR A 153 -1.38 4.00 12.66
N THR A 154 -1.31 2.67 12.60
CA THR A 154 -1.14 1.83 13.79
C THR A 154 0.21 2.06 14.47
N GLY A 155 1.30 2.23 13.72
CA GLY A 155 2.62 2.58 14.24
C GLY A 155 2.68 3.95 14.91
N MET A 156 1.80 4.89 14.51
CA MET A 156 1.62 6.18 15.20
C MET A 156 0.70 6.11 16.42
N GLY A 157 0.16 4.93 16.77
CA GLY A 157 -0.85 4.78 17.82
C GLY A 157 -2.18 5.48 17.48
N ARG A 158 -2.48 5.65 16.19
CA ARG A 158 -3.67 6.34 15.70
C ARG A 158 -4.66 5.33 15.11
N PRO A 159 -5.97 5.54 15.26
CA PRO A 159 -6.96 4.72 14.57
C PRO A 159 -6.87 4.97 13.06
N VAL A 160 -7.05 3.90 12.29
CA VAL A 160 -7.18 3.98 10.83
C VAL A 160 -8.45 4.80 10.50
N PRO A 161 -8.38 5.78 9.58
CA PRO A 161 -9.56 6.55 9.18
C PRO A 161 -10.68 5.67 8.63
N SER A 162 -11.92 5.99 9.01
CA SER A 162 -13.11 5.34 8.46
C SER A 162 -13.25 5.61 6.97
N GLU A 163 -14.10 4.83 6.28
CA GLU A 163 -14.36 5.04 4.85
C GLU A 163 -14.96 6.41 4.58
N ALA A 164 -15.95 6.81 5.38
CA ALA A 164 -16.60 8.12 5.26
C ALA A 164 -15.61 9.28 5.43
N GLU A 165 -14.71 9.22 6.42
CA GLU A 165 -13.71 10.27 6.64
C GLU A 165 -12.71 10.33 5.47
N ALA A 166 -12.22 9.17 5.02
CA ALA A 166 -11.30 9.09 3.89
C ALA A 166 -11.93 9.63 2.59
N ASP A 167 -13.19 9.30 2.33
CA ASP A 167 -13.95 9.75 1.17
C ASP A 167 -14.21 11.27 1.19
N GLU A 168 -14.55 11.81 2.36
CA GLU A 168 -14.74 13.25 2.52
C GLU A 168 -13.44 14.00 2.20
N VAL A 169 -12.31 13.54 2.72
CA VAL A 169 -11.00 14.16 2.44
C VAL A 169 -10.60 13.99 0.98
N SER A 170 -10.84 12.82 0.37
CA SER A 170 -10.61 12.62 -1.07
C SER A 170 -11.43 13.56 -1.94
N LYS A 171 -12.64 13.95 -1.51
CA LYS A 171 -13.55 14.81 -2.27
C LYS A 171 -13.24 16.29 -2.08
N THR A 172 -13.06 16.71 -0.83
CA THR A 172 -12.85 18.11 -0.47
C THR A 172 -11.40 18.54 -0.65
N GLY A 173 -10.47 17.58 -0.61
CA GLY A 173 -9.04 17.84 -0.59
C GLY A 173 -8.54 18.44 0.73
N VAL A 174 -9.38 18.49 1.77
CA VAL A 174 -9.07 19.12 3.05
C VAL A 174 -9.47 18.17 4.18
N TYR A 175 -8.62 18.07 5.20
CA TYR A 175 -8.93 17.33 6.42
C TYR A 175 -9.19 18.30 7.58
N LYS A 176 -10.38 18.22 8.16
CA LYS A 176 -10.70 18.90 9.41
C LYS A 176 -10.64 17.88 10.54
N PRO A 177 -9.67 17.97 11.46
CA PRO A 177 -9.67 17.09 12.62
C PRO A 177 -10.95 17.35 13.42
N LYS A 178 -11.61 16.27 13.86
CA LYS A 178 -12.64 16.39 14.88
C LYS A 178 -11.93 16.88 16.14
N THR A 179 -12.02 18.17 16.43
CA THR A 179 -11.62 18.74 17.73
C THR A 179 -12.45 18.02 18.77
N GLY A 180 -11.78 17.20 19.58
CA GLY A 180 -12.43 16.42 20.64
C GLY A 180 -13.04 17.34 21.68
N GLU A 181 -14.31 17.08 21.98
CA GLU A 181 -14.85 17.12 23.34
C GLU A 181 -14.04 16.20 24.28
#